data_AF-A0A9E6JG31-F1
#
_entry.id   AF-A0A9E6JG31-F1
#
_cell.length_a   1.000
_cell.length_b   1.000
_cell.length_c   1.000
_cell.angle_alpha   90.00
_cell.angle_beta   90.00
_cell.angle_gamma   90.00
#
_symmetry.space_group_name_H-M   'P 1'
#
loop_
_entity.id
_entity.type
_entity.pdbx_description
1 polymer ?
#
loop_
_entity_poly.entity_id
_entity_poly.type
_entity_poly.pdbx_seq_one_letter_code
_entity_poly.pdbx_strand_id
1 'polypeptide(L)'
;MSAHQDLGNKCLSCHKPFGGTSLQCVSCHKPNDIGVTNVAGQVLPKKGGQTFFHKGFDAKSCVQCHTDHKGLKPKRAARNFMHDSLPANIKNNCIACHRDQKPKDNLHLQSGEVCASCHDTRRWKNAVLDHSQLAAAGRQCISCHRAEIPRNDLHRQAGESCASCHDTKDWSNAIVDHSKSFTAGKSCISCHKKDVPVDGLHRQAGDNCATCHDTRKWKNAVVDHSKLSAAGKSCVSCHKKDLPNDGLHRQAGDNCASCHDTKNWKNAVVDHRKFTTAGKSCISCHKKDVPVDGLHRQSGANCSSCHKTTAWKPATFDHDRYFRLDGDHRASCVTCHTDSKNYKSYTCYNCHEHSPSRIAAEHLKEGIRNYDNCIKCHRSSSGEHEGREGDDD
;
A
#
# COMPACT_ATOMS: atom_id res chain seq x y z
N MET A 1 17.90 68.32 40.88
CA MET A 1 17.41 68.81 39.57
C MET A 1 17.49 70.32 39.62
N SER A 2 18.06 70.98 38.60
CA SER A 2 18.13 72.45 38.54
C SER A 2 16.73 73.09 38.50
N ALA A 3 15.74 72.39 37.94
CA ALA A 3 14.40 72.90 37.67
C ALA A 3 13.55 73.29 38.90
N HIS A 4 13.97 72.94 40.12
CA HIS A 4 13.26 73.29 41.36
C HIS A 4 14.15 74.06 42.35
N GLN A 5 15.32 74.55 41.91
CA GLN A 5 16.23 75.32 42.78
C GLN A 5 15.55 76.59 43.32
N ASP A 6 14.70 77.23 42.52
CA ASP A 6 14.00 78.47 42.88
C ASP A 6 12.89 78.26 43.93
N LEU A 7 12.48 77.01 44.17
CA LEU A 7 11.54 76.66 45.24
C LEU A 7 12.24 76.56 46.60
N GLY A 8 13.57 76.42 46.64
CA GLY A 8 14.37 76.43 47.86
C GLY A 8 13.85 75.51 48.97
N ASN A 9 13.65 76.06 50.16
CA ASN A 9 13.16 75.34 51.35
C ASN A 9 11.63 75.40 51.51
N LYS A 10 10.88 75.80 50.47
CA LYS A 10 9.42 75.94 50.51
C LYS A 10 8.74 74.57 50.40
N CYS A 11 8.90 73.74 51.43
CA CYS A 11 8.42 72.36 51.49
C CYS A 11 6.90 72.25 51.23
N LEU A 12 6.14 73.26 51.68
CA LEU A 12 4.69 73.31 51.55
C LEU A 12 4.19 73.65 50.13
N SER A 13 5.09 74.02 49.22
CA SER A 13 4.76 74.19 47.79
C SER A 13 4.50 72.87 47.08
N CYS A 14 4.87 71.74 47.70
CA CYS A 14 4.66 70.40 47.14
C CYS A 14 4.02 69.42 48.13
N HIS A 15 4.05 69.71 49.44
CA HIS A 15 3.51 68.84 50.49
C HIS A 15 2.46 69.55 51.33
N LYS A 16 1.32 68.89 51.57
CA LYS A 16 0.35 69.33 52.58
C LYS A 16 0.81 68.83 53.97
N PRO A 17 0.79 69.66 55.02
CA PRO A 17 1.08 69.19 56.38
C PRO A 17 0.16 68.03 56.77
N PHE A 18 0.73 66.96 57.30
CA PHE A 18 0.03 65.77 57.82
C PHE A 18 -0.87 65.01 56.81
N GLY A 19 -0.88 65.39 55.54
CA GLY A 19 -1.37 64.59 54.43
C GLY A 19 -0.18 63.99 53.69
N GLY A 20 -0.21 62.70 53.37
CA GLY A 20 0.80 62.10 52.48
C GLY A 20 0.91 62.89 51.16
N THR A 21 1.95 62.63 50.36
CA THR A 21 2.27 63.30 49.07
C THR A 21 1.02 63.61 48.24
N SER A 22 0.45 64.79 48.47
CA SER A 22 -0.87 65.14 47.98
C SER A 22 -0.70 65.90 46.68
N LEU A 23 -0.70 65.20 45.54
CA LEU A 23 -1.10 65.65 44.19
C LEU A 23 -0.82 67.10 43.73
N GLN A 24 0.05 67.88 44.38
CA GLN A 24 0.44 69.24 43.97
C GLN A 24 1.42 69.18 42.79
N CYS A 25 1.97 68.01 42.49
CA CYS A 25 2.75 67.80 41.28
C CYS A 25 1.93 68.15 40.03
N VAL A 26 0.64 67.76 39.97
CA VAL A 26 -0.17 67.95 38.76
C VAL A 26 -0.67 69.37 38.55
N SER A 27 -0.61 70.24 39.56
CA SER A 27 -0.95 71.65 39.36
C SER A 27 0.10 72.37 38.51
N CYS A 28 1.35 71.92 38.56
CA CYS A 28 2.43 72.45 37.71
C CYS A 28 2.76 71.52 36.54
N HIS A 29 2.56 70.21 36.70
CA HIS A 29 2.88 69.19 35.71
C HIS A 29 1.62 68.45 35.25
N LYS A 30 0.94 68.99 34.25
CA LYS A 30 -0.16 68.28 33.59
C LYS A 30 0.36 66.95 33.02
N PRO A 31 -0.18 65.78 33.42
CA PRO A 31 0.39 64.48 33.07
C PRO A 31 0.67 64.29 31.56
N ASN A 32 -0.25 64.71 30.69
CA ASN A 32 -0.08 64.57 29.25
C ASN A 32 0.98 65.50 28.63
N ASP A 33 1.39 66.55 29.34
CA ASP A 33 2.29 67.58 28.84
C ASP A 33 3.73 67.39 29.35
N ILE A 34 3.95 66.48 30.31
CA ILE A 34 5.26 66.18 30.88
C ILE A 34 6.19 65.63 29.78
N GLY A 35 7.32 66.33 29.58
CA GLY A 35 8.28 65.99 28.53
C GLY A 35 7.92 66.49 27.13
N VAL A 36 6.72 67.08 26.96
CA VAL A 36 6.27 67.75 25.72
C VAL A 36 6.48 69.25 25.85
N THR A 37 6.05 69.84 26.97
CA THR A 37 6.23 71.25 27.30
C THR A 37 6.85 71.42 28.68
N ASN A 38 7.53 72.54 28.91
CA ASN A 38 7.90 72.94 30.26
C ASN A 38 6.73 73.63 30.98
N VAL A 39 6.89 73.93 32.27
CA VAL A 39 5.87 74.64 33.07
C VAL A 39 5.55 76.05 32.55
N ALA A 40 6.41 76.62 31.71
CA ALA A 40 6.19 77.90 31.02
C ALA A 40 5.47 77.74 29.65
N GLY A 41 5.04 76.52 29.30
CA GLY A 41 4.33 76.22 28.05
C GLY A 41 5.22 76.13 26.80
N GLN A 42 6.55 76.21 26.95
CA GLN A 42 7.47 76.08 25.83
C GLN A 42 7.65 74.61 25.45
N VAL A 43 7.51 74.30 24.16
CA VAL A 43 7.70 72.95 23.62
C VAL A 43 9.17 72.55 23.75
N LEU A 44 9.42 71.39 24.36
CA LEU A 44 10.75 70.84 24.52
C LEU A 44 11.23 70.20 23.21
N PRO A 45 12.50 70.40 22.80
CA PRO A 45 13.03 69.78 21.59
C PRO A 45 13.02 68.26 21.74
N LYS A 46 12.43 67.58 20.75
CA LYS A 46 12.30 66.12 20.73
C LYS A 46 13.69 65.49 20.61
N LYS A 47 14.31 65.11 21.74
CA LYS A 47 15.52 64.29 21.72
C LYS A 47 15.13 62.90 21.22
N GLY A 48 15.70 62.50 20.08
CA GLY A 48 15.39 61.23 19.42
C GLY A 48 15.40 60.05 20.40
N GLY A 49 14.34 59.26 20.39
CA GLY A 49 14.20 58.05 21.19
C GLY A 49 13.54 58.21 22.58
N GLN A 50 13.10 59.41 22.99
CA GLN A 50 12.34 59.56 24.24
C GLN A 50 10.85 59.27 24.04
N THR A 51 10.36 58.27 24.78
CA THR A 51 8.96 57.87 24.80
C THR A 51 8.14 58.79 25.71
N PHE A 52 6.99 59.29 25.25
CA PHE A 52 6.07 60.09 26.08
C PHE A 52 5.29 59.20 27.05
N PHE A 53 5.94 58.81 28.14
CA PHE A 53 5.41 57.84 29.11
C PHE A 53 4.21 58.36 29.92
N HIS A 54 4.14 59.67 30.22
CA HIS A 54 3.09 60.22 31.09
C HIS A 54 1.73 60.42 30.41
N LYS A 55 1.65 60.25 29.09
CA LYS A 55 0.42 60.41 28.33
C LYS A 55 -0.55 59.24 28.62
N GLY A 56 -1.72 59.56 29.19
CA GLY A 56 -2.77 58.57 29.51
C GLY A 56 -2.62 57.87 30.87
N PHE A 57 -1.75 58.36 31.76
CA PHE A 57 -1.58 57.83 33.12
C PHE A 57 -2.42 58.62 34.15
N ASP A 58 -3.10 57.93 35.06
CA ASP A 58 -3.84 58.56 36.18
C ASP A 58 -2.85 58.93 37.30
N ALA A 59 -2.77 60.22 37.63
CA ALA A 59 -1.69 60.82 38.41
C ALA A 59 -1.72 60.51 39.92
N LYS A 60 -2.44 59.47 40.33
CA LYS A 60 -2.69 59.14 41.74
C LYS A 60 -1.44 58.77 42.54
N SER A 61 -0.31 58.51 41.90
CA SER A 61 0.94 58.20 42.62
C SER A 61 2.22 58.47 41.82
N CYS A 62 2.56 59.74 41.57
CA CYS A 62 3.83 60.14 40.94
C CYS A 62 5.07 59.51 41.62
N VAL A 63 5.01 59.37 42.95
CA VAL A 63 6.08 58.84 43.81
C VAL A 63 6.28 57.32 43.73
N GLN A 64 5.43 56.60 43.00
CA GLN A 64 5.67 55.18 42.70
C GLN A 64 6.80 54.99 41.70
N CYS A 65 6.98 55.97 40.81
CA CYS A 65 7.97 55.94 39.73
C CYS A 65 9.05 57.03 39.90
N HIS A 66 8.70 58.19 40.46
CA HIS A 66 9.64 59.28 40.73
C HIS A 66 10.05 59.30 42.20
N THR A 67 11.26 59.77 42.47
CA THR A 67 11.69 60.02 43.85
C THR A 67 11.74 61.51 44.12
N ASP A 68 11.15 61.93 45.23
CA ASP A 68 10.96 63.35 45.53
C ASP A 68 12.28 64.09 45.85
N HIS A 69 13.37 63.39 46.16
CA HIS A 69 14.63 64.06 46.54
C HIS A 69 15.90 63.32 46.12
N LYS A 70 16.97 64.12 45.89
CA LYS A 70 18.36 63.65 45.91
C LYS A 70 18.88 63.67 47.36
N GLY A 71 18.23 62.92 48.25
CA GLY A 71 18.63 62.80 49.67
C GLY A 71 19.87 61.93 49.89
N LEU A 72 20.21 61.61 51.15
CA LEU A 72 21.44 60.93 51.62
C LEU A 72 21.82 59.62 50.91
N LYS A 73 20.90 58.95 50.20
CA LYS A 73 21.19 57.71 49.44
C LYS A 73 20.58 57.74 48.03
N PRO A 74 21.10 58.57 47.11
CA PRO A 74 20.52 58.78 45.79
C PRO A 74 20.60 57.54 44.88
N LYS A 75 21.52 56.60 45.16
CA LYS A 75 21.61 55.32 44.41
C LYS A 75 20.48 54.33 44.72
N ARG A 76 19.73 54.49 45.81
CA ARG A 76 18.56 53.66 46.15
C ARG A 76 17.25 54.19 45.55
N ALA A 77 17.31 55.37 44.92
CA ALA A 77 16.15 56.09 44.41
C ALA A 77 15.81 55.71 42.95
N ALA A 78 16.76 55.18 42.18
CA ALA A 78 16.49 54.76 40.80
C ALA A 78 15.67 53.48 40.79
N ARG A 79 14.39 53.57 40.45
CA ARG A 79 13.55 52.41 40.16
C ARG A 79 13.63 52.08 38.67
N ASN A 80 13.83 50.80 38.35
CA ASN A 80 13.66 50.33 36.98
C ASN A 80 12.19 50.51 36.57
N PHE A 81 11.96 50.79 35.30
CA PHE A 81 10.61 50.92 34.76
C PHE A 81 9.82 49.62 34.95
N MET A 82 8.65 49.70 35.59
CA MET A 82 7.78 48.55 35.84
C MET A 82 6.59 48.54 34.87
N HIS A 83 6.63 47.64 33.90
CA HIS A 83 5.53 47.46 32.94
C HIS A 83 4.22 47.03 33.62
N ASP A 84 4.27 46.35 34.77
CA ASP A 84 3.08 45.89 35.50
C ASP A 84 2.13 47.03 35.92
N SER A 85 2.64 48.24 36.08
CA SER A 85 1.85 49.43 36.42
C SER A 85 1.09 50.02 35.22
N LEU A 86 1.31 49.52 34.01
CA LEU A 86 0.63 50.01 32.80
C LEU A 86 -0.79 49.42 32.65
N PRO A 87 -1.76 50.21 32.15
CA PRO A 87 -3.05 49.70 31.69
C PRO A 87 -2.91 48.64 30.59
N ALA A 88 -3.83 47.66 30.54
CA ALA A 88 -3.76 46.53 29.62
C ALA A 88 -3.72 46.94 28.13
N ASN A 89 -4.45 47.99 27.76
CA ASN A 89 -4.44 48.53 26.39
C ASN A 89 -3.08 49.09 25.97
N ILE A 90 -2.30 49.65 26.91
CA ILE A 90 -0.94 50.14 26.65
C ILE A 90 0.06 48.98 26.65
N LYS A 91 -0.08 48.01 27.57
CA LYS A 91 0.74 46.79 27.59
C LYS A 91 0.66 46.00 26.27
N ASN A 92 -0.51 45.98 25.64
CA ASN A 92 -0.72 45.28 24.39
C ASN A 92 -0.25 46.07 23.15
N ASN A 93 0.08 47.36 23.29
CA ASN A 93 0.55 48.22 22.20
C ASN A 93 2.04 48.58 22.38
N CYS A 94 2.90 47.58 22.27
CA CYS A 94 4.35 47.72 22.50
C CYS A 94 4.99 48.76 21.56
N ILE A 95 4.52 48.84 20.31
CA ILE A 95 5.12 49.70 19.28
C ILE A 95 4.88 51.19 19.55
N ALA A 96 3.86 51.55 20.33
CA ALA A 96 3.67 52.93 20.77
C ALA A 96 4.88 53.48 21.54
N CYS A 97 5.63 52.59 22.20
CA CYS A 97 6.78 52.95 23.01
C CYS A 97 8.13 52.48 22.45
N HIS A 98 8.15 51.30 21.84
CA HIS A 98 9.38 50.60 21.43
C HIS A 98 9.60 50.59 19.92
N ARG A 99 8.91 51.45 19.14
CA ARG A 99 9.03 51.52 17.67
C ARG A 99 10.46 51.55 17.18
N ASP A 100 11.28 52.43 17.75
CA ASP A 100 12.65 52.65 17.32
C ASP A 100 13.63 51.61 17.90
N GLN A 101 13.16 50.75 18.81
CA GLN A 101 13.94 49.67 19.41
C GLN A 101 13.74 48.32 18.70
N LYS A 102 12.79 48.25 17.76
CA LYS A 102 12.53 47.05 16.96
C LYS A 102 13.73 46.76 16.03
N PRO A 103 14.34 45.57 16.11
CA PRO A 103 15.37 45.15 15.17
C PRO A 103 14.87 45.16 13.72
N LYS A 104 15.77 45.42 12.77
CA LYS A 104 15.47 45.46 11.34
C LYS A 104 15.75 44.14 10.60
N ASP A 105 15.86 43.03 11.34
CA ASP A 105 16.07 41.70 10.74
C ASP A 105 14.79 41.14 10.10
N ASN A 106 14.96 40.12 9.25
CA ASN A 106 13.87 39.49 8.52
C ASN A 106 12.79 38.90 9.44
N LEU A 107 13.16 38.34 10.61
CA LEU A 107 12.21 37.73 11.53
C LEU A 107 11.26 38.78 12.11
N HIS A 108 11.79 39.91 12.58
CA HIS A 108 10.99 41.01 13.12
C HIS A 108 10.16 41.72 12.04
N LEU A 109 10.65 41.78 10.79
CA LEU A 109 9.88 42.30 9.66
C LEU A 109 8.69 41.39 9.33
N GLN A 110 8.88 40.07 9.35
CA GLN A 110 7.83 39.09 9.03
C GLN A 110 6.84 38.82 10.18
N SER A 111 7.24 39.03 11.44
CA SER A 111 6.40 38.72 12.61
C SER A 111 5.31 39.76 12.92
N GLY A 112 5.25 40.86 12.17
CA GLY A 112 4.23 41.89 12.35
C GLY A 112 4.44 42.76 13.60
N GLU A 113 3.35 43.20 14.23
CA GLU A 113 3.36 44.12 15.39
C GLU A 113 2.93 43.47 16.71
N VAL A 114 2.69 42.16 16.73
CA VAL A 114 2.29 41.42 17.93
C VAL A 114 3.54 40.92 18.67
N CYS A 115 4.20 41.82 19.41
CA CYS A 115 5.45 41.48 20.10
C CYS A 115 5.26 40.45 21.24
N ALA A 116 4.08 40.48 21.88
CA ALA A 116 3.77 39.66 23.06
C ALA A 116 3.67 38.15 22.76
N SER A 117 3.60 37.73 21.49
CA SER A 117 3.63 36.31 21.14
C SER A 117 5.02 35.67 21.28
N CYS A 118 6.07 36.48 21.31
CA CYS A 118 7.46 36.02 21.36
C CYS A 118 8.23 36.61 22.54
N HIS A 119 7.88 37.82 22.98
CA HIS A 119 8.60 38.54 24.03
C HIS A 119 7.74 38.73 25.27
N ASP A 120 8.37 38.55 26.44
CA ASP A 120 7.82 38.95 27.73
C ASP A 120 8.54 40.19 28.29
N THR A 121 7.81 40.97 29.07
CA THR A 121 8.27 42.22 29.71
C THR A 121 9.41 42.03 30.72
N ARG A 122 9.63 40.81 31.23
CA ARG A 122 10.70 40.50 32.21
C ARG A 122 11.96 39.95 31.56
N ARG A 123 11.87 39.35 30.36
CA ARG A 123 12.99 38.70 29.66
C ARG A 123 13.03 39.04 28.16
N TRP A 124 12.99 40.32 27.84
CA TRP A 124 12.87 40.82 26.45
C TRP A 124 13.88 40.23 25.44
N LYS A 125 15.14 40.00 25.85
CA LYS A 125 16.19 39.46 24.97
C LYS A 125 16.05 37.95 24.69
N ASN A 126 15.31 37.22 25.52
CA ASN A 126 15.15 35.77 25.38
C ASN A 126 13.75 35.50 24.85
N ALA A 127 13.56 35.77 23.55
CA ALA A 127 12.34 35.41 22.87
C ALA A 127 12.26 33.88 22.74
N VAL A 128 11.11 33.31 23.10
CA VAL A 128 10.82 31.89 22.87
C VAL A 128 9.81 31.84 21.73
N LEU A 129 10.21 31.23 20.61
CA LEU A 129 9.33 31.04 19.46
C LEU A 129 8.65 29.68 19.57
N ASP A 130 7.34 29.68 19.84
CA ASP A 130 6.52 28.47 19.83
C ASP A 130 5.91 28.23 18.43
N HIS A 131 6.39 27.18 17.77
CA HIS A 131 5.94 26.80 16.43
C HIS A 131 4.47 26.31 16.41
N SER A 132 3.93 25.84 17.54
CA SER A 132 2.52 25.41 17.62
C SER A 132 1.55 26.59 17.47
N GLN A 133 1.90 27.75 18.03
CA GLN A 133 1.12 28.98 17.93
C GLN A 133 1.17 29.57 16.51
N LEU A 134 2.31 29.41 15.82
CA LEU A 134 2.47 29.86 14.43
C LEU A 134 1.63 29.02 13.45
N ALA A 135 1.61 27.70 13.65
CA ALA A 135 0.77 26.80 12.86
C ALA A 135 -0.73 27.09 13.07
N ALA A 136 -1.15 27.32 14.32
CA ALA A 136 -2.53 27.71 14.64
C ALA A 136 -2.95 29.04 13.99
N ALA A 137 -2.00 29.96 13.78
CA ALA A 137 -2.20 31.22 13.07
C ALA A 137 -2.16 31.10 11.53
N GLY A 138 -2.06 29.88 10.99
CA GLY A 138 -2.03 29.63 9.55
C GLY A 138 -0.73 30.07 8.84
N ARG A 139 0.35 30.32 9.60
CA ARG A 139 1.64 30.69 9.00
C ARG A 139 2.35 29.46 8.45
N GLN A 140 2.75 29.54 7.18
CA GLN A 140 3.47 28.47 6.51
C GLN A 140 4.96 28.46 6.87
N CYS A 141 5.55 27.27 7.05
CA CYS A 141 6.95 27.08 7.41
C CYS A 141 7.92 27.81 6.47
N ILE A 142 7.64 27.77 5.15
CA ILE A 142 8.49 28.35 4.11
C ILE A 142 8.61 29.88 4.24
N SER A 143 7.64 30.56 4.85
CA SER A 143 7.71 32.01 5.04
C SER A 143 8.95 32.46 5.82
N CYS A 144 9.40 31.63 6.76
CA CYS A 144 10.60 31.89 7.58
C CYS A 144 11.80 31.03 7.15
N HIS A 145 11.57 29.75 6.81
CA HIS A 145 12.66 28.78 6.58
C HIS A 145 13.10 28.63 5.11
N ARG A 146 12.64 29.51 4.20
CA ARG A 146 12.93 29.37 2.75
C ARG A 146 14.41 29.19 2.42
N ALA A 147 15.29 29.91 3.11
CA ALA A 147 16.73 29.88 2.86
C ALA A 147 17.40 28.60 3.36
N GLU A 148 16.77 27.88 4.28
CA GLU A 148 17.30 26.68 4.93
C GLU A 148 16.89 25.39 4.21
N ILE A 149 15.93 25.45 3.29
CA ILE A 149 15.44 24.29 2.56
C ILE A 149 16.54 23.75 1.63
N PRO A 150 16.98 22.48 1.81
CA PRO A 150 17.94 21.85 0.92
C PRO A 150 17.44 21.76 -0.52
N ARG A 151 18.34 21.99 -1.47
CA ARG A 151 18.04 21.86 -2.91
C ARG A 151 18.16 20.43 -3.38
N ASN A 152 17.22 19.57 -2.98
CA ASN A 152 17.13 18.20 -3.47
C ASN A 152 15.71 17.84 -3.93
N ASP A 153 15.59 16.72 -4.64
CA ASP A 153 14.33 16.28 -5.25
C ASP A 153 13.25 15.99 -4.21
N LEU A 154 13.61 15.43 -3.06
CA LEU A 154 12.66 15.10 -1.99
C LEU A 154 12.00 16.37 -1.41
N HIS A 155 12.78 17.42 -1.11
CA HIS A 155 12.24 18.69 -0.61
C HIS A 155 11.41 19.41 -1.69
N ARG A 156 11.81 19.31 -2.95
CA ARG A 156 11.04 19.86 -4.08
C ARG A 156 9.67 19.19 -4.23
N GLN A 157 9.61 17.87 -4.03
CA GLN A 157 8.38 17.09 -4.10
C GLN A 157 7.51 17.20 -2.84
N ALA A 158 8.11 17.42 -1.68
CA ALA A 158 7.39 17.62 -0.42
C ALA A 158 6.59 18.92 -0.41
N GLY A 159 7.07 19.96 -1.11
CA GLY A 159 6.40 21.25 -1.18
C GLY A 159 6.25 21.88 0.22
N GLU A 160 5.03 22.26 0.58
CA GLU A 160 4.73 22.90 1.87
C GLU A 160 4.47 21.90 3.01
N SER A 161 4.50 20.60 2.74
CA SER A 161 4.17 19.54 3.71
C SER A 161 5.34 19.16 4.62
N CYS A 162 6.07 20.14 5.17
CA CYS A 162 7.28 19.90 5.98
C CYS A 162 7.01 19.03 7.21
N ALA A 163 5.87 19.24 7.88
CA ALA A 163 5.46 18.51 9.08
C ALA A 163 5.15 17.01 8.84
N SER A 164 5.09 16.57 7.57
CA SER A 164 4.96 15.14 7.25
C SER A 164 6.27 14.36 7.46
N CYS A 165 7.41 15.06 7.51
CA CYS A 165 8.73 14.45 7.65
C CYS A 165 9.54 14.99 8.84
N HIS A 166 9.33 16.25 9.22
CA HIS A 166 10.11 16.93 10.25
C HIS A 166 9.30 17.16 11.53
N ASP A 167 9.93 16.91 12.68
CA ASP A 167 9.43 17.31 13.99
C ASP A 167 10.11 18.62 14.41
N THR A 168 9.35 19.57 14.96
CA THR A 168 9.88 20.88 15.39
C THR A 168 10.88 20.80 16.55
N LYS A 169 10.92 19.69 17.30
CA LYS A 169 11.87 19.44 18.40
C LYS A 169 13.10 18.66 17.94
N ASP A 170 13.00 17.90 16.86
CA ASP A 170 14.11 17.12 16.28
C ASP A 170 14.13 17.27 14.75
N TRP A 171 14.40 18.50 14.30
CA TRP A 171 14.28 18.86 12.88
C TRP A 171 15.27 18.12 11.98
N SER A 172 16.46 17.81 12.50
CA SER A 172 17.52 17.11 11.77
C SER A 172 17.18 15.67 11.45
N ASN A 173 16.36 15.02 12.27
CA ASN A 173 16.03 13.62 12.14
C ASN A 173 14.72 13.44 11.36
N ALA A 174 14.78 13.74 10.07
CA ALA A 174 13.62 13.59 9.20
C ALA A 174 13.26 12.11 9.03
N ILE A 175 12.03 11.73 9.35
CA ILE A 175 11.51 10.37 9.18
C ILE A 175 10.37 10.41 8.17
N VAL A 176 10.50 9.65 7.08
CA VAL A 176 9.41 9.46 6.11
C VAL A 176 8.51 8.32 6.60
N ASP A 177 7.38 8.70 7.22
CA ASP A 177 6.34 7.74 7.60
C ASP A 177 5.49 7.38 6.37
N HIS A 178 5.85 6.28 5.72
CA HIS A 178 5.14 5.78 4.56
C HIS A 178 3.65 5.53 4.86
N SER A 179 3.24 5.21 6.10
CA SER A 179 1.81 5.03 6.42
C SER A 179 0.99 6.31 6.31
N LYS A 180 1.62 7.47 6.53
CA LYS A 180 1.01 8.80 6.43
C LYS A 180 1.28 9.47 5.09
N SER A 181 2.35 9.10 4.39
CA SER A 181 2.70 9.66 3.08
C SER A 181 1.79 9.21 1.93
N PHE A 182 0.99 8.16 2.11
CA PHE A 182 0.01 7.68 1.11
C PHE A 182 -1.32 8.46 1.08
N THR A 183 -1.45 9.57 1.82
CA THR A 183 -2.66 10.41 1.73
C THR A 183 -2.85 10.96 0.31
N ALA A 184 -4.03 10.65 -0.25
CA ALA A 184 -4.66 11.13 -1.49
C ALA A 184 -3.71 11.78 -2.54
N GLY A 185 -3.10 10.94 -3.39
CA GLY A 185 -2.61 11.38 -4.71
C GLY A 185 -1.11 11.22 -4.98
N LYS A 186 -0.28 10.80 -4.01
CA LYS A 186 1.14 10.51 -4.25
C LYS A 186 1.37 9.01 -4.48
N SER A 187 1.97 8.66 -5.61
CA SER A 187 2.35 7.28 -5.94
C SER A 187 3.78 6.95 -5.52
N CYS A 188 4.13 5.67 -5.42
CA CYS A 188 5.48 5.23 -5.05
C CYS A 188 6.54 5.82 -6.00
N ILE A 189 6.27 5.81 -7.31
CA ILE A 189 7.20 6.31 -8.34
C ILE A 189 7.38 7.82 -8.22
N SER A 190 6.45 8.57 -7.62
CA SER A 190 6.64 10.02 -7.42
C SER A 190 7.92 10.33 -6.62
N CYS A 191 8.27 9.50 -5.65
CA CYS A 191 9.48 9.64 -4.84
C CYS A 191 10.60 8.66 -5.27
N HIS A 192 10.25 7.41 -5.59
CA HIS A 192 11.21 6.33 -5.81
C HIS A 192 11.52 6.05 -7.29
N LYS A 193 11.22 6.97 -8.21
CA LYS A 193 11.44 6.77 -9.66
C LYS A 193 12.85 6.28 -10.01
N LYS A 194 13.88 6.78 -9.32
CA LYS A 194 15.28 6.41 -9.57
C LYS A 194 15.68 5.07 -8.95
N ASP A 195 14.90 4.60 -7.97
CA ASP A 195 15.16 3.36 -7.25
C ASP A 195 14.51 2.14 -7.94
N VAL A 196 13.57 2.36 -8.86
CA VAL A 196 12.87 1.30 -9.59
C VAL A 196 13.85 0.61 -10.58
N PRO A 197 14.06 -0.70 -10.45
CA PRO A 197 14.87 -1.46 -11.41
C PRO A 197 14.31 -1.40 -12.83
N VAL A 198 15.19 -1.34 -13.82
CA VAL A 198 14.80 -1.33 -15.25
C VAL A 198 14.65 -2.76 -15.76
N ASP A 199 13.57 -3.43 -15.37
CA ASP A 199 13.23 -4.77 -15.86
C ASP A 199 11.79 -4.88 -16.38
N GLY A 200 11.43 -6.05 -16.90
CA GLY A 200 10.09 -6.29 -17.45
C GLY A 200 8.99 -6.31 -16.38
N LEU A 201 9.28 -6.87 -15.20
CA LEU A 201 8.30 -7.06 -14.14
C LEU A 201 7.91 -5.72 -13.50
N HIS A 202 8.89 -4.86 -13.19
CA HIS A 202 8.62 -3.53 -12.64
C HIS A 202 7.88 -2.64 -13.65
N ARG A 203 8.21 -2.73 -14.95
CA ARG A 203 7.47 -2.02 -16.01
C ARG A 203 6.01 -2.46 -16.09
N GLN A 204 5.74 -3.76 -15.90
CA GLN A 204 4.38 -4.29 -15.94
C GLN A 204 3.59 -4.00 -14.66
N ALA A 205 4.25 -3.99 -13.50
CA ALA A 205 3.64 -3.70 -12.21
C ALA A 205 3.20 -2.22 -12.09
N GLY A 206 3.95 -1.30 -12.73
CA GLY A 206 3.70 0.13 -12.66
C GLY A 206 3.84 0.65 -11.24
N ASP A 207 2.87 1.44 -10.78
CA ASP A 207 2.86 2.05 -9.43
C ASP A 207 2.38 1.12 -8.31
N ASN A 208 2.00 -0.13 -8.62
CA ASN A 208 1.43 -1.08 -7.66
C ASN A 208 2.48 -1.80 -6.80
N CYS A 209 3.53 -1.08 -6.38
CA CYS A 209 4.68 -1.64 -5.66
C CYS A 209 4.28 -2.39 -4.38
N ALA A 210 3.25 -1.91 -3.67
CA ALA A 210 2.73 -2.49 -2.43
C ALA A 210 2.16 -3.91 -2.59
N THR A 211 1.94 -4.38 -3.82
CA THR A 211 1.51 -5.77 -4.09
C THR A 211 2.63 -6.76 -3.77
N CYS A 212 3.89 -6.34 -3.97
CA CYS A 212 5.08 -7.20 -3.88
C CYS A 212 6.06 -6.74 -2.80
N HIS A 213 6.13 -5.44 -2.53
CA HIS A 213 7.08 -4.84 -1.61
C HIS A 213 6.41 -4.38 -0.32
N ASP A 214 7.04 -4.71 0.80
CA ASP A 214 6.74 -4.14 2.12
C ASP A 214 7.73 -3.01 2.42
N THR A 215 7.25 -1.93 3.04
CA THR A 215 8.08 -0.75 3.32
C THR A 215 9.17 -0.99 4.36
N ARG A 216 9.12 -2.10 5.12
CA ARG A 216 10.17 -2.50 6.10
C ARG A 216 11.15 -3.50 5.51
N LYS A 217 10.72 -4.33 4.56
CA LYS A 217 11.55 -5.36 3.90
C LYS A 217 11.58 -5.22 2.38
N TRP A 218 11.91 -4.02 1.90
CA TRP A 218 11.79 -3.65 0.48
C TRP A 218 12.53 -4.57 -0.50
N LYS A 219 13.74 -5.03 -0.16
CA LYS A 219 14.58 -5.83 -1.07
C LYS A 219 14.12 -7.28 -1.26
N ASN A 220 13.27 -7.81 -0.37
CA ASN A 220 12.83 -9.20 -0.40
C ASN A 220 11.38 -9.30 -0.84
N ALA A 221 11.12 -8.89 -2.09
CA ALA A 221 9.79 -9.02 -2.66
C ALA A 221 9.43 -10.50 -2.84
N VAL A 222 8.29 -10.90 -2.29
CA VAL A 222 7.72 -12.22 -2.52
C VAL A 222 6.52 -12.05 -3.43
N VAL A 223 6.58 -12.67 -4.61
CA VAL A 223 5.47 -12.64 -5.58
C VAL A 223 4.42 -13.66 -5.17
N ASP A 224 3.29 -13.16 -4.67
CA ASP A 224 2.12 -13.96 -4.35
C ASP A 224 1.18 -14.03 -5.56
N HIS A 225 1.20 -15.18 -6.24
CA HIS A 225 0.39 -15.41 -7.44
C HIS A 225 -1.11 -15.37 -7.16
N SER A 226 -1.56 -15.66 -5.93
CA SER A 226 -2.99 -15.62 -5.58
C SER A 226 -3.55 -14.20 -5.63
N LYS A 227 -2.76 -13.21 -5.18
CA LYS A 227 -3.11 -11.79 -5.23
C LYS A 227 -3.16 -11.27 -6.66
N LEU A 228 -2.25 -11.74 -7.51
CA LEU A 228 -2.22 -11.36 -8.93
C LEU A 228 -3.42 -11.93 -9.70
N SER A 229 -3.79 -13.19 -9.43
CA SER A 229 -5.00 -13.78 -10.00
C SER A 229 -6.27 -13.07 -9.52
N ALA A 230 -6.36 -12.71 -8.24
CA ALA A 230 -7.48 -11.92 -7.71
C ALA A 230 -7.57 -10.53 -8.35
N ALA A 231 -6.44 -9.93 -8.72
CA ALA A 231 -6.36 -8.68 -9.47
C ALA A 231 -6.61 -8.83 -10.99
N GLY A 232 -7.05 -10.01 -11.45
CA GLY A 232 -7.40 -10.28 -12.85
C GLY A 232 -6.20 -10.37 -13.80
N LYS A 233 -4.98 -10.58 -13.29
CA LYS A 233 -3.79 -10.75 -14.15
C LYS A 233 -3.73 -12.18 -14.69
N SER A 234 -3.55 -12.32 -16.00
CA SER A 234 -3.36 -13.63 -16.64
C SER A 234 -1.91 -14.11 -16.53
N CYS A 235 -1.70 -15.43 -16.50
CA CYS A 235 -0.36 -16.03 -16.44
C CYS A 235 0.53 -15.57 -17.61
N VAL A 236 -0.04 -15.57 -18.82
CA VAL A 236 0.66 -15.19 -20.05
C VAL A 236 1.05 -13.71 -20.10
N SER A 237 0.44 -12.86 -19.27
CA SER A 237 0.84 -11.45 -19.20
C SER A 237 2.27 -11.29 -18.68
N CYS A 238 2.75 -12.22 -17.83
CA CYS A 238 4.10 -12.22 -17.28
C CYS A 238 4.98 -13.33 -17.89
N HIS A 239 4.43 -14.54 -18.03
CA HIS A 239 5.18 -15.74 -18.39
C HIS A 239 5.19 -16.07 -19.88
N LYS A 240 4.84 -15.12 -20.77
CA LYS A 240 4.82 -15.34 -22.22
C LYS A 240 6.15 -15.89 -22.75
N LYS A 241 7.27 -15.43 -22.19
CA LYS A 241 8.62 -15.85 -22.60
C LYS A 241 9.03 -17.20 -22.04
N ASP A 242 8.40 -17.63 -20.95
CA ASP A 242 8.71 -18.88 -20.27
C ASP A 242 7.90 -20.06 -20.83
N LEU A 243 6.90 -19.78 -21.68
CA LEU A 243 5.98 -20.76 -22.23
C LEU A 243 6.69 -21.70 -23.22
N PRO A 244 6.73 -23.02 -22.97
CA PRO A 244 7.26 -23.98 -23.94
C PRO A 244 6.45 -23.99 -25.24
N ASN A 245 7.13 -24.17 -26.37
CA ASN A 245 6.49 -24.25 -27.69
C ASN A 245 6.22 -25.71 -28.09
N ASP A 246 5.42 -26.43 -27.30
CA ASP A 246 4.99 -27.79 -27.62
C ASP A 246 3.49 -27.89 -27.93
N GLY A 247 3.03 -29.09 -28.26
CA GLY A 247 1.62 -29.33 -28.62
C GLY A 247 0.66 -29.21 -27.44
N LEU A 248 1.08 -29.64 -26.24
CA LEU A 248 0.23 -29.64 -25.06
C LEU A 248 0.02 -28.22 -24.54
N HIS A 249 1.07 -27.39 -24.46
CA HIS A 249 0.93 -25.99 -24.05
C HIS A 249 0.10 -25.17 -25.03
N ARG A 250 0.24 -25.40 -26.35
CA ARG A 250 -0.62 -24.76 -27.37
C ARG A 250 -2.08 -25.15 -27.24
N GLN A 251 -2.35 -26.41 -26.88
CA GLN A 251 -3.72 -26.89 -26.71
C GLN A 251 -4.35 -26.46 -25.39
N ALA A 252 -3.56 -26.37 -24.32
CA ALA A 252 -4.03 -25.94 -23.00
C ALA A 252 -4.46 -24.46 -22.99
N GLY A 253 -3.86 -23.64 -23.85
CA GLY A 253 -4.14 -22.20 -23.90
C GLY A 253 -3.83 -21.54 -22.55
N ASP A 254 -4.76 -20.73 -22.04
CA ASP A 254 -4.58 -20.01 -20.77
C ASP A 254 -4.91 -20.85 -19.52
N ASN A 255 -5.34 -22.11 -19.66
CA ASN A 255 -5.77 -22.97 -18.55
C ASN A 255 -4.60 -23.63 -17.79
N CYS A 256 -3.53 -22.86 -17.52
CA CYS A 256 -2.28 -23.33 -16.93
C CYS A 256 -2.51 -24.05 -15.58
N ALA A 257 -3.41 -23.53 -14.75
CA ALA A 257 -3.73 -24.06 -13.42
C ALA A 257 -4.38 -25.46 -13.41
N SER A 258 -4.80 -25.97 -14.58
CA SER A 258 -5.30 -27.34 -14.70
C SER A 258 -4.17 -28.38 -14.58
N CYS A 259 -2.93 -27.98 -14.88
CA CYS A 259 -1.75 -28.84 -14.91
C CYS A 259 -0.64 -28.38 -13.96
N HIS A 260 -0.44 -27.06 -13.84
CA HIS A 260 0.63 -26.47 -13.04
C HIS A 260 0.12 -25.95 -11.70
N ASP A 261 0.94 -26.12 -10.66
CA ASP A 261 0.82 -25.38 -9.42
C ASP A 261 1.96 -24.37 -9.28
N THR A 262 1.73 -23.28 -8.57
CA THR A 262 2.69 -22.17 -8.46
C THR A 262 3.88 -22.48 -7.54
N LYS A 263 3.88 -23.61 -6.82
CA LYS A 263 4.99 -24.04 -5.95
C LYS A 263 5.93 -25.01 -6.67
N ASN A 264 5.40 -25.92 -7.48
CA ASN A 264 6.16 -26.95 -8.21
C ASN A 264 5.97 -26.83 -9.72
N TRP A 265 6.07 -25.61 -10.27
CA TRP A 265 5.73 -25.30 -11.65
C TRP A 265 6.35 -26.22 -12.71
N LYS A 266 7.62 -26.62 -12.53
CA LYS A 266 8.36 -27.45 -13.51
C LYS A 266 7.93 -28.91 -13.53
N ASN A 267 7.34 -29.43 -12.45
CA ASN A 267 6.99 -30.84 -12.31
C ASN A 267 5.48 -31.04 -12.35
N ALA A 268 4.87 -30.58 -13.45
CA ALA A 268 3.42 -30.69 -13.64
C ALA A 268 3.02 -32.17 -13.74
N VAL A 269 2.13 -32.61 -12.83
CA VAL A 269 1.52 -33.94 -12.89
C VAL A 269 0.09 -33.79 -13.37
N VAL A 270 -0.20 -34.34 -14.55
CA VAL A 270 -1.54 -34.25 -15.16
C VAL A 270 -2.47 -35.27 -14.52
N ASP A 271 -3.42 -34.77 -13.73
CA ASP A 271 -4.52 -35.57 -13.19
C ASP A 271 -5.62 -35.76 -14.24
N HIS A 272 -5.63 -36.92 -14.90
CA HIS A 272 -6.59 -37.28 -15.94
C HIS A 272 -8.04 -37.36 -15.44
N ARG A 273 -8.28 -37.48 -14.12
CA ARG A 273 -9.64 -37.47 -13.55
C ARG A 273 -10.33 -36.12 -13.73
N LYS A 274 -9.56 -35.03 -13.64
CA LYS A 274 -10.10 -33.66 -13.82
C LYS A 274 -10.65 -33.44 -15.22
N PHE A 275 -9.98 -34.01 -16.23
CA PHE A 275 -10.37 -33.86 -17.63
C PHE A 275 -11.52 -34.78 -18.03
N THR A 276 -11.52 -36.02 -17.54
CA THR A 276 -12.63 -36.96 -17.78
C THR A 276 -13.93 -36.51 -17.11
N THR A 277 -13.86 -35.99 -15.88
CA THR A 277 -15.04 -35.41 -15.18
C THR A 277 -15.56 -34.16 -15.90
N ALA A 278 -14.67 -33.37 -16.52
CA ALA A 278 -15.03 -32.22 -17.36
C ALA A 278 -15.53 -32.60 -18.77
N GLY A 279 -15.76 -33.88 -19.05
CA GLY A 279 -16.27 -34.37 -20.34
C GLY A 279 -15.30 -34.23 -21.51
N LYS A 280 -14.00 -34.04 -21.26
CA LYS A 280 -12.98 -33.97 -22.33
C LYS A 280 -12.69 -35.36 -22.88
N SER A 281 -12.73 -35.48 -24.20
CA SER A 281 -12.39 -36.72 -24.89
C SER A 281 -10.88 -37.00 -24.86
N CYS A 282 -10.48 -38.26 -24.66
CA CYS A 282 -9.08 -38.69 -24.63
C CYS A 282 -8.33 -38.27 -25.90
N ILE A 283 -8.98 -38.41 -27.06
CA ILE A 283 -8.41 -38.08 -28.37
C ILE A 283 -8.20 -36.59 -28.57
N SER A 284 -8.78 -35.72 -27.72
CA SER A 284 -8.51 -34.29 -27.82
C SER A 284 -7.02 -34.02 -27.59
N CYS A 285 -6.36 -34.69 -26.65
CA CYS A 285 -4.93 -34.54 -26.37
C CYS A 285 -4.10 -35.68 -26.98
N HIS A 286 -4.59 -36.92 -26.89
CA HIS A 286 -3.82 -38.12 -27.25
C HIS A 286 -4.03 -38.56 -28.71
N LYS A 287 -4.44 -37.66 -29.62
CA LYS A 287 -4.70 -38.00 -31.03
C LYS A 287 -3.51 -38.69 -31.70
N LYS A 288 -2.29 -38.25 -31.37
CA LYS A 288 -1.05 -38.80 -31.94
C LYS A 288 -0.63 -40.13 -31.30
N ASP A 289 -1.17 -40.44 -30.13
CA ASP A 289 -0.81 -41.64 -29.37
C ASP A 289 -1.71 -42.84 -29.72
N VAL A 290 -2.82 -42.61 -30.44
CA VAL A 290 -3.74 -43.66 -30.88
C VAL A 290 -3.07 -44.52 -31.97
N PRO A 291 -2.89 -45.84 -31.75
CA PRO A 291 -2.37 -46.74 -32.77
C PRO A 291 -3.25 -46.81 -34.02
N VAL A 292 -2.63 -47.04 -35.18
CA VAL A 292 -3.30 -47.09 -36.48
C VAL A 292 -3.68 -48.52 -36.85
N ASP A 293 -4.34 -49.26 -35.96
CA ASP A 293 -4.82 -50.63 -36.19
C ASP A 293 -6.35 -50.73 -36.27
N GLY A 294 -6.87 -51.90 -36.68
CA GLY A 294 -8.29 -52.13 -36.85
C GLY A 294 -9.09 -52.00 -35.55
N LEU A 295 -8.54 -52.47 -34.43
CA LEU A 295 -9.22 -52.49 -33.14
C LEU A 295 -9.43 -51.07 -32.60
N HIS A 296 -8.40 -50.22 -32.65
CA HIS A 296 -8.48 -48.83 -32.19
C HIS A 296 -9.39 -47.97 -33.08
N ARG A 297 -9.38 -48.17 -34.41
CA ARG A 297 -10.30 -47.46 -35.32
C ARG A 297 -11.76 -47.78 -35.04
N GLN A 298 -12.06 -49.02 -34.67
CA GLN A 298 -13.42 -49.49 -34.44
C GLN A 298 -13.93 -49.17 -33.02
N SER A 299 -13.03 -49.12 -32.03
CA SER A 299 -13.37 -48.79 -30.64
C SER A 299 -13.72 -47.31 -30.42
N GLY A 300 -13.42 -46.45 -31.40
CA GLY A 300 -13.74 -45.02 -31.35
C GLY A 300 -13.07 -44.32 -30.17
N ALA A 301 -13.84 -43.50 -29.43
CA ALA A 301 -13.32 -42.71 -28.31
C ALA A 301 -13.40 -43.43 -26.94
N ASN A 302 -13.85 -44.68 -26.89
CA ASN A 302 -14.10 -45.43 -25.64
C ASN A 302 -12.82 -46.06 -25.07
N CYS A 303 -11.74 -45.28 -24.96
CA CYS A 303 -10.42 -45.78 -24.53
C CYS A 303 -10.44 -46.41 -23.13
N SER A 304 -11.28 -45.89 -22.22
CA SER A 304 -11.43 -46.37 -20.84
C SER A 304 -12.02 -47.77 -20.71
N SER A 305 -12.58 -48.32 -21.79
CA SER A 305 -13.04 -49.72 -21.83
C SER A 305 -11.88 -50.72 -21.76
N CYS A 306 -10.69 -50.32 -22.21
CA CYS A 306 -9.52 -51.18 -22.27
C CYS A 306 -8.31 -50.62 -21.48
N HIS A 307 -8.19 -49.29 -21.38
CA HIS A 307 -7.05 -48.62 -20.77
C HIS A 307 -7.40 -47.94 -19.45
N LYS A 308 -6.47 -48.00 -18.49
CA LYS A 308 -6.55 -47.22 -17.25
C LYS A 308 -5.57 -46.05 -17.31
N THR A 309 -5.96 -44.89 -16.80
CA THR A 309 -5.09 -43.70 -16.76
C THR A 309 -3.90 -43.85 -15.81
N THR A 310 -4.00 -44.75 -14.83
CA THR A 310 -2.91 -45.10 -13.91
C THR A 310 -1.93 -46.13 -14.48
N ALA A 311 -2.36 -46.89 -15.49
CA ALA A 311 -1.56 -47.92 -16.16
C ALA A 311 -2.11 -48.12 -17.58
N TRP A 312 -1.59 -47.35 -18.54
CA TRP A 312 -2.10 -47.37 -19.90
C TRP A 312 -1.76 -48.67 -20.65
N LYS A 313 -0.62 -49.28 -20.31
CA LYS A 313 -0.18 -50.58 -20.83
C LYS A 313 0.23 -51.49 -19.67
N PRO A 314 -0.10 -52.79 -19.72
CA PRO A 314 -0.95 -53.44 -20.72
C PRO A 314 -2.43 -53.01 -20.62
N ALA A 315 -3.15 -53.09 -21.73
CA ALA A 315 -4.60 -52.90 -21.72
C ALA A 315 -5.29 -54.17 -21.19
N THR A 316 -6.46 -54.02 -20.57
CA THR A 316 -7.30 -55.14 -20.15
C THR A 316 -8.49 -55.26 -21.09
N PHE A 317 -8.74 -56.45 -21.65
CA PHE A 317 -9.92 -56.73 -22.47
C PHE A 317 -10.72 -57.86 -21.84
N ASP A 318 -12.00 -57.61 -21.59
CA ASP A 318 -12.91 -58.61 -21.02
C ASP A 318 -13.50 -59.47 -22.15
N HIS A 319 -12.87 -60.63 -22.39
CA HIS A 319 -13.23 -61.55 -23.47
C HIS A 319 -14.59 -62.22 -23.23
N ASP A 320 -14.98 -62.42 -21.97
CA ASP A 320 -16.24 -63.09 -21.56
C ASP A 320 -17.49 -62.40 -22.09
N ARG A 321 -17.40 -61.10 -22.40
CA ARG A 321 -18.49 -60.36 -23.04
C ARG A 321 -18.83 -60.90 -24.43
N TYR A 322 -17.86 -61.50 -25.11
CA TYR A 322 -17.98 -62.00 -26.48
C TYR A 322 -17.98 -63.52 -26.50
N PHE A 323 -16.97 -64.14 -25.91
CA PHE A 323 -16.78 -65.59 -25.88
C PHE A 323 -16.00 -65.94 -24.61
N ARG A 324 -16.45 -66.90 -23.81
CA ARG A 324 -15.73 -67.26 -22.58
C ARG A 324 -14.53 -68.14 -22.90
N LEU A 325 -13.35 -67.77 -22.41
CA LEU A 325 -12.14 -68.59 -22.50
C LEU A 325 -12.13 -69.59 -21.34
N ASP A 326 -13.04 -70.56 -21.39
CA ASP A 326 -13.22 -71.61 -20.39
C ASP A 326 -13.01 -73.02 -20.97
N GLY A 327 -12.87 -74.02 -20.10
CA GLY A 327 -12.59 -75.40 -20.51
C GLY A 327 -11.41 -75.49 -21.48
N ASP A 328 -11.65 -76.15 -22.60
CA ASP A 328 -10.67 -76.35 -23.69
C ASP A 328 -10.38 -75.08 -24.51
N HIS A 329 -11.16 -74.01 -24.32
CA HIS A 329 -10.95 -72.73 -25.01
C HIS A 329 -9.95 -71.80 -24.32
N ARG A 330 -9.23 -72.27 -23.29
CA ARG A 330 -8.11 -71.54 -22.67
C ARG A 330 -6.87 -71.54 -23.57
N ALA A 331 -7.01 -70.90 -24.73
CA ALA A 331 -6.01 -70.82 -25.78
C ALA A 331 -5.39 -69.41 -25.89
N SER A 332 -4.25 -69.32 -26.57
CA SER A 332 -3.62 -68.04 -26.88
C SER A 332 -4.45 -67.26 -27.92
N CYS A 333 -4.39 -65.92 -27.89
CA CYS A 333 -5.18 -65.08 -28.82
C CYS A 333 -4.96 -65.46 -30.29
N VAL A 334 -3.71 -65.80 -30.66
CA VAL A 334 -3.31 -66.15 -32.02
C VAL A 334 -3.87 -67.49 -32.50
N THR A 335 -4.36 -68.33 -31.59
CA THR A 335 -5.02 -69.59 -31.92
C THR A 335 -6.30 -69.32 -32.72
N CYS A 336 -7.10 -68.35 -32.31
CA CYS A 336 -8.34 -67.98 -33.00
C CYS A 336 -8.15 -66.77 -33.91
N HIS A 337 -7.36 -65.78 -33.50
CA HIS A 337 -7.11 -64.53 -34.23
C HIS A 337 -5.80 -64.60 -35.03
N THR A 338 -5.89 -65.17 -36.22
CA THR A 338 -4.72 -65.36 -37.10
C THR A 338 -4.25 -64.07 -37.77
N ASP A 339 -5.12 -63.06 -37.89
CA ASP A 339 -4.76 -61.74 -38.42
C ASP A 339 -4.44 -60.78 -37.26
N SER A 340 -3.15 -60.57 -37.02
CA SER A 340 -2.65 -59.63 -36.01
C SER A 340 -3.04 -58.16 -36.27
N LYS A 341 -3.50 -57.82 -37.48
CA LYS A 341 -3.98 -56.48 -37.84
C LYS A 341 -5.50 -56.35 -37.70
N ASN A 342 -6.23 -57.46 -37.58
CA ASN A 342 -7.68 -57.49 -37.52
C ASN A 342 -8.19 -58.58 -36.56
N TYR A 343 -8.25 -58.24 -35.28
CA TYR A 343 -8.82 -59.11 -34.23
C TYR A 343 -10.33 -59.34 -34.34
N LYS A 344 -11.04 -58.71 -35.29
CA LYS A 344 -12.42 -59.14 -35.62
C LYS A 344 -12.44 -60.37 -36.52
N SER A 345 -11.34 -60.63 -37.23
CA SER A 345 -11.17 -61.88 -37.96
C SER A 345 -10.77 -62.95 -36.96
N TYR A 346 -11.53 -64.04 -36.95
CA TYR A 346 -11.21 -65.21 -36.15
C TYR A 346 -11.64 -66.47 -36.91
N THR A 347 -11.04 -67.58 -36.54
CA THR A 347 -11.43 -68.91 -37.03
C THR A 347 -11.56 -69.86 -35.85
N CYS A 348 -12.58 -70.70 -35.91
CA CYS A 348 -12.78 -71.79 -34.94
C CYS A 348 -12.08 -73.07 -35.39
N TYR A 349 -11.53 -73.09 -36.62
CA TYR A 349 -11.04 -74.29 -37.29
C TYR A 349 -9.56 -74.59 -37.03
N ASN A 350 -8.88 -73.78 -36.20
CA ASN A 350 -7.45 -73.94 -35.91
C ASN A 350 -7.15 -74.95 -34.79
N CYS A 351 -8.17 -75.54 -34.19
CA CYS A 351 -8.06 -76.63 -33.21
C CYS A 351 -8.66 -77.93 -33.78
N HIS A 352 -8.60 -79.04 -33.04
CA HIS A 352 -9.09 -80.36 -33.49
C HIS A 352 -10.62 -80.43 -33.69
N GLU A 353 -11.08 -81.47 -34.40
CA GLU A 353 -12.48 -81.86 -34.67
C GLU A 353 -13.41 -80.79 -35.29
N HIS A 354 -12.84 -79.70 -35.82
CA HIS A 354 -13.61 -78.62 -36.43
C HIS A 354 -13.38 -78.50 -37.96
N SER A 355 -13.32 -79.60 -38.71
CA SER A 355 -13.28 -79.47 -40.19
C SER A 355 -14.62 -78.92 -40.70
N PRO A 356 -14.64 -77.96 -41.66
CA PRO A 356 -15.89 -77.39 -42.16
C PRO A 356 -16.91 -78.42 -42.66
N SER A 357 -16.44 -79.51 -43.30
CA SER A 357 -17.30 -80.57 -43.82
C SER A 357 -17.96 -81.41 -42.72
N ARG A 358 -17.25 -81.73 -41.63
CA ARG A 358 -17.82 -82.45 -40.48
C ARG A 358 -18.80 -81.59 -39.70
N ILE A 359 -18.45 -80.34 -39.42
CA ILE A 359 -19.34 -79.39 -38.75
C ILE A 359 -20.64 -79.26 -39.54
N ALA A 360 -20.55 -79.08 -40.87
CA ALA A 360 -21.72 -79.02 -41.74
C ALA A 360 -22.58 -80.29 -41.64
N ALA A 361 -21.96 -81.48 -41.66
CA ALA A 361 -22.67 -82.75 -41.57
C ALA A 361 -23.42 -82.90 -40.23
N GLU A 362 -22.78 -82.55 -39.10
CA GLU A 362 -23.44 -82.63 -37.79
C GLU A 362 -24.57 -81.59 -37.65
N HIS A 363 -24.33 -80.34 -38.04
CA HIS A 363 -25.39 -79.31 -38.01
C HIS A 363 -26.57 -79.68 -38.90
N LEU A 364 -26.34 -80.31 -40.06
CA LEU A 364 -27.41 -80.78 -40.94
C LEU A 364 -28.24 -81.92 -40.32
N LYS A 365 -27.64 -82.81 -39.52
CA LYS A 365 -28.39 -83.85 -38.78
C LYS A 365 -29.35 -83.21 -37.76
N GLU A 366 -28.90 -82.15 -37.11
CA GLU A 366 -29.70 -81.37 -36.15
C GLU A 366 -30.62 -80.33 -36.84
N GLY A 367 -30.69 -80.32 -38.17
CA GLY A 367 -31.55 -79.42 -38.94
C GLY A 367 -31.07 -77.96 -39.00
N ILE A 368 -29.88 -77.65 -38.49
CA ILE A 368 -29.29 -76.31 -38.48
C ILE A 368 -28.59 -76.06 -39.82
N ARG A 369 -29.14 -75.13 -40.62
CA ARG A 369 -28.62 -74.80 -41.96
C ARG A 369 -27.85 -73.49 -42.03
N ASN A 370 -27.99 -72.61 -41.04
CA ASN A 370 -27.31 -71.32 -40.97
C ASN A 370 -26.46 -71.25 -39.70
N TYR A 371 -25.18 -71.58 -39.82
CA TYR A 371 -24.21 -71.65 -38.72
C TYR A 371 -22.95 -70.82 -39.00
N ASP A 372 -23.04 -69.83 -39.91
CA ASP A 372 -21.90 -68.98 -40.31
C ASP A 372 -21.28 -68.19 -39.15
N ASN A 373 -22.03 -67.99 -38.06
CA ASN A 373 -21.58 -67.28 -36.87
C ASN A 373 -21.65 -68.19 -35.64
N CYS A 374 -20.60 -68.99 -35.46
CA CYS A 374 -20.46 -70.00 -34.40
C CYS A 374 -20.74 -69.41 -33.00
N ILE A 375 -20.25 -68.20 -32.72
CA ILE A 375 -20.37 -67.57 -31.38
C ILE A 375 -21.80 -67.12 -31.03
N LYS A 376 -22.76 -67.17 -31.96
CA LYS A 376 -24.18 -66.95 -31.61
C LYS A 376 -24.74 -68.09 -30.77
N CYS A 377 -24.30 -69.31 -31.05
CA CYS A 377 -24.77 -70.52 -30.38
C CYS A 377 -23.73 -71.05 -29.38
N HIS A 378 -22.43 -70.94 -29.70
CA HIS A 378 -21.32 -71.44 -28.90
C HIS A 378 -20.55 -70.30 -28.24
N ARG A 379 -21.03 -69.84 -27.07
CA ARG A 379 -20.38 -68.74 -26.31
C ARG A 379 -19.43 -69.21 -25.20
N SER A 380 -19.42 -70.51 -24.88
CA SER A 380 -18.53 -71.16 -23.92
C SER A 380 -18.31 -72.62 -24.29
N SER A 381 -17.33 -73.26 -23.66
CA SER A 381 -17.07 -74.70 -23.76
C SER A 381 -18.21 -75.57 -23.22
N SER A 382 -19.09 -75.03 -22.39
CA SER A 382 -20.21 -75.75 -21.77
C SER A 382 -21.50 -75.79 -22.62
N GLY A 383 -21.45 -75.32 -23.86
CA GLY A 383 -22.64 -75.09 -24.69
C GLY A 383 -23.31 -76.32 -25.30
N GLU A 384 -22.88 -77.55 -25.00
CA GLU A 384 -23.45 -78.75 -25.61
C GLU A 384 -24.71 -79.31 -24.91
N HIS A 385 -25.22 -78.70 -23.84
CA HIS A 385 -26.36 -79.29 -23.10
C HIS A 385 -27.44 -78.33 -22.54
N GLU A 386 -27.66 -77.16 -23.12
CA GLU A 386 -28.87 -76.38 -22.81
C GLU A 386 -29.59 -75.96 -24.08
N GLY A 387 -30.41 -76.89 -24.59
CA GLY A 387 -31.52 -76.55 -25.46
C GLY A 387 -32.42 -75.55 -24.74
N ARG A 388 -32.42 -74.31 -25.22
CA ARG A 388 -33.47 -73.33 -24.90
C ARG A 388 -34.78 -73.84 -25.47
N GLU A 389 -35.62 -74.39 -24.59
CA GLU A 389 -37.05 -74.11 -24.69
C GLU A 389 -37.23 -72.59 -24.57
N GLY A 390 -38.05 -72.03 -25.46
CA GLY A 390 -38.22 -70.60 -25.62
C GLY A 390 -38.94 -69.96 -24.44
N ASP A 391 -38.51 -68.76 -24.10
CA ASP A 391 -39.37 -67.77 -23.47
C ASP A 391 -39.70 -66.72 -24.55
N ASP A 392 -40.93 -66.84 -25.07
CA ASP A 392 -41.66 -65.74 -25.69
C ASP A 392 -42.14 -64.81 -24.55
N ASP A 393 -41.67 -63.56 -24.54
CA ASP A 393 -42.45 -62.33 -24.21
C ASP A 393 -41.61 -61.06 -24.45
#